data_AF-A0A349K2A1-F1
#
_entry.id   AF-A0A349K2A1-F1
#
_cell.length_a   1.000
_cell.length_b   1.000
_cell.length_c   1.000
_cell.angle_alpha   90.00
_cell.angle_beta   90.00
_cell.angle_gamma   90.00
#
_symmetry.space_group_name_H-M   'P 1'
#
loop_
_entity.id
_entity.type
_entity.pdbx_description
1 polymer ?
#
loop_
_entity_poly.entity_id
_entity_poly.type
_entity_poly.pdbx_seq_one_letter_code
_entity_poly.pdbx_strand_id
1 'polypeptide(L)'
;MLEKYRQHVLPNPEIALIHASCDEVPEDAVKWAYKVGFTWPTVLWPDWEAVGLGAYGAFAGEIFLVDSNGTLVAENEDEAFARIAELK
;
A
#
# COMPACT_ATOMS: atom_id res chain seq x y z
N MET A 1 5.74 -3.23 -9.06
CA MET A 1 5.70 -2.92 -7.62
C MET A 1 6.92 -3.37 -6.80
N LEU A 2 7.29 -4.65 -6.75
CA LEU A 2 8.43 -5.11 -5.92
C LEU A 2 9.76 -4.39 -6.20
N GLU A 3 10.07 -4.14 -7.47
CA GLU A 3 11.26 -3.39 -7.86
C GLU A 3 11.21 -1.94 -7.36
N LYS A 4 10.10 -1.23 -7.62
CA LYS A 4 9.86 0.13 -7.12
C LYS A 4 9.99 0.20 -5.59
N TYR A 5 9.42 -0.78 -4.88
CA TYR A 5 9.58 -0.90 -3.42
C TYR A 5 11.06 -1.00 -3.02
N ARG A 6 11.83 -1.91 -3.63
CA ARG A 6 13.26 -2.10 -3.28
C ARG A 6 14.11 -0.87 -3.55
N GLN A 7 13.76 -0.07 -4.57
CA GLN A 7 14.53 1.09 -4.98
C GLN A 7 14.15 2.37 -4.21
N HIS A 8 12.89 2.54 -3.85
CA HIS A 8 12.36 3.81 -3.33
C HIS A 8 11.83 3.74 -1.90
N VAL A 9 11.24 2.61 -1.50
CA VAL A 9 10.60 2.46 -0.18
C VAL A 9 11.54 1.77 0.81
N LEU A 10 12.06 0.58 0.47
CA LEU A 10 12.97 -0.19 1.33
C LEU A 10 14.17 0.61 1.89
N PRO A 11 14.86 1.48 1.11
CA PRO A 11 15.97 2.25 1.64
C PRO A 11 15.54 3.48 2.48
N ASN A 12 14.26 3.85 2.50
CA ASN A 12 13.75 5.03 3.20
C ASN A 12 12.97 4.62 4.46
N PRO A 13 13.49 4.86 5.69
CA PRO A 13 12.82 4.48 6.92
C PRO A 13 11.56 5.30 7.22
N GLU A 14 11.35 6.44 6.54
CA GLU A 14 10.15 7.28 6.73
C GLU A 14 8.94 6.79 5.95
N ILE A 15 9.12 5.76 5.09
CA ILE A 15 8.10 5.32 4.14
C ILE A 15 7.85 3.83 4.35
N ALA A 16 6.59 3.48 4.57
CA ALA A 16 6.13 2.10 4.64
C ALA A 16 5.16 1.82 3.50
N LEU A 17 5.20 0.59 2.99
CA LEU A 17 4.16 0.10 2.09
C LEU A 17 3.19 -0.77 2.87
N ILE A 18 1.90 -0.66 2.56
CA ILE A 18 0.85 -1.53 3.08
C ILE A 18 0.07 -2.01 1.86
N HIS A 19 -0.16 -3.31 1.77
CA HIS A 19 -1.07 -3.85 0.77
C HIS A 19 -2.47 -3.93 1.37
N ALA A 20 -3.41 -3.20 0.79
CA ALA A 20 -4.83 -3.33 1.10
C ALA A 20 -5.46 -4.30 0.09
N SER A 21 -5.75 -5.54 0.52
CA SER A 21 -6.34 -6.55 -0.38
C SER A 21 -7.79 -6.23 -0.68
N CYS A 22 -8.11 -6.31 -1.98
CA CYS A 22 -9.46 -6.18 -2.48
C CYS A 22 -10.22 -7.53 -2.57
N ASP A 23 -9.64 -8.63 -2.07
CA ASP A 23 -10.24 -9.96 -2.20
C ASP A 23 -11.32 -10.19 -1.15
N GLU A 24 -12.47 -10.72 -1.58
CA GLU A 24 -13.57 -11.10 -0.67
C GLU A 24 -13.22 -12.32 0.20
N VAL A 25 -12.32 -13.17 -0.29
CA VAL A 25 -11.87 -14.40 0.39
C VAL A 25 -10.49 -14.15 1.00
N PRO A 26 -10.36 -14.09 2.35
CA PRO A 26 -9.09 -13.84 3.03
C PRO A 26 -7.94 -14.77 2.63
N GLU A 27 -8.24 -16.04 2.38
CA GLU A 27 -7.22 -17.00 1.98
C GLU A 27 -6.60 -16.68 0.62
N ASP A 28 -7.40 -16.16 -0.31
CA ASP A 28 -6.93 -15.84 -1.66
C ASP A 28 -6.04 -14.59 -1.63
N ALA A 29 -6.41 -13.59 -0.82
CA ALA A 29 -5.57 -12.42 -0.53
C ALA A 29 -4.17 -12.82 -0.05
N VAL A 30 -4.13 -13.69 0.96
CA VAL A 30 -2.88 -14.13 1.58
C VAL A 30 -2.08 -14.98 0.61
N LYS A 31 -2.71 -15.98 -0.04
CA LYS A 31 -2.04 -16.82 -1.06
C LYS A 31 -1.44 -15.98 -2.17
N TRP A 32 -2.15 -14.97 -2.65
CA TRP A 32 -1.67 -14.06 -3.68
C TRP A 32 -0.50 -13.21 -3.19
N ALA A 33 -0.61 -12.58 -2.02
CA ALA A 33 0.48 -11.76 -1.45
C ALA A 33 1.77 -12.58 -1.26
N TYR A 34 1.65 -13.83 -0.79
CA TYR A 34 2.77 -14.77 -0.70
C TYR A 34 3.36 -15.12 -2.06
N LYS A 35 2.51 -15.42 -3.05
CA LYS A 35 2.94 -15.77 -4.41
C LYS A 35 3.70 -14.63 -5.09
N VAL A 36 3.24 -13.39 -4.90
CA VAL A 36 3.93 -12.20 -5.42
C VAL A 36 5.20 -11.92 -4.65
N GLY A 37 5.27 -12.29 -3.37
CA GLY A 37 6.44 -12.13 -2.51
C GLY A 37 6.47 -10.77 -1.81
N PHE A 38 5.31 -10.28 -1.37
CA PHE A 38 5.23 -9.05 -0.58
C PHE A 38 5.95 -9.24 0.76
N THR A 39 6.84 -8.30 1.07
CA THR A 39 7.59 -8.29 2.34
C THR A 39 6.98 -7.34 3.37
N TRP A 40 5.89 -6.68 3.01
CA TRP A 40 5.16 -5.71 3.82
C TRP A 40 3.79 -6.26 4.23
N PRO A 41 3.11 -5.66 5.22
CA PRO A 41 1.83 -6.15 5.71
C PRO A 41 0.75 -6.17 4.62
N THR A 42 -0.08 -7.22 4.65
CA THR A 42 -1.32 -7.30 3.87
C THR A 42 -2.50 -7.16 4.83
N VAL A 43 -3.37 -6.19 4.57
CA VAL A 43 -4.62 -5.96 5.29
C VAL A 43 -5.76 -6.51 4.45
N LEU A 44 -6.62 -7.33 5.06
CA LEU A 44 -7.74 -7.99 4.41
C LEU A 44 -8.95 -7.06 4.33
N TRP A 45 -9.77 -7.16 3.28
CA TRP A 45 -10.98 -6.33 3.11
C TRP A 45 -11.83 -6.20 4.37
N PRO A 46 -12.17 -7.29 5.10
CA PRO A 46 -13.02 -7.19 6.29
C PRO A 46 -12.43 -6.33 7.41
N ASP A 47 -11.12 -6.13 7.42
CA ASP A 47 -10.40 -5.37 8.46
C ASP A 47 -10.23 -3.88 8.10
N TRP A 48 -10.56 -3.45 6.87
CA TRP A 48 -10.27 -2.10 6.39
C TRP A 48 -10.88 -1.01 7.26
N GLU A 49 -12.15 -1.16 7.65
CA GLU A 49 -12.85 -0.21 8.53
C GLU A 49 -12.15 -0.11 9.89
N ALA A 50 -11.74 -1.24 10.46
CA ALA A 50 -11.10 -1.30 11.76
C ALA A 50 -9.73 -0.58 11.78
N VAL A 51 -9.04 -0.55 10.64
CA VAL A 51 -7.73 0.10 10.49
C VAL A 51 -7.79 1.46 9.78
N GLY A 52 -8.99 1.96 9.45
CA GLY A 52 -9.18 3.26 8.81
C GLY A 52 -8.85 3.32 7.32
N LEU A 53 -8.65 2.18 6.64
CA LEU A 53 -8.38 2.14 5.20
C LEU A 53 -9.63 2.42 4.35
N GLY A 54 -10.84 2.21 4.91
CA GLY A 54 -12.10 2.49 4.22
C GLY A 54 -12.26 3.95 3.76
N ALA A 55 -11.51 4.88 4.36
CA ALA A 55 -11.54 6.30 4.04
C ALA A 55 -10.96 6.67 2.66
N TYR A 56 -10.10 5.81 2.08
CA TYR A 56 -9.35 6.12 0.85
C TYR A 56 -9.95 5.48 -0.42
N GLY A 57 -11.03 4.71 -0.27
CA GLY A 57 -11.65 3.98 -1.39
C GLY A 57 -10.99 2.64 -1.70
N ALA A 58 -11.65 1.84 -2.53
CA ALA A 58 -11.25 0.47 -2.84
C ALA A 58 -11.27 0.23 -4.34
N PHE A 59 -10.12 0.36 -5.00
CA PHE A 59 -9.95 -0.16 -6.35
C PHE A 59 -8.64 -0.93 -6.47
N ALA A 60 -8.75 -2.12 -7.06
CA ALA A 60 -7.59 -3.00 -7.21
C ALA A 60 -6.55 -2.35 -8.13
N GLY A 61 -5.33 -2.22 -7.62
CA GLY A 61 -4.20 -1.65 -8.36
C GLY A 61 -3.98 -0.16 -8.17
N GLU A 62 -4.83 0.54 -7.39
CA GLU A 62 -4.56 1.92 -6.98
C GLU A 62 -3.47 1.99 -5.91
N ILE A 63 -2.74 3.11 -5.91
CA ILE A 63 -1.70 3.40 -4.95
C ILE A 63 -1.94 4.80 -4.40
N PHE A 64 -2.12 4.86 -3.09
CA PHE A 64 -2.27 6.09 -2.34
C PHE A 64 -1.01 6.36 -1.54
N LEU A 65 -0.59 7.62 -1.51
CA LEU A 65 0.37 8.10 -0.53
C LEU A 65 -0.38 8.87 0.54
N VAL A 66 -0.20 8.46 1.79
CA VAL A 66 -0.80 9.11 2.96
C VAL A 66 0.29 9.56 3.91
N ASP A 67 0.08 10.69 4.58
CA ASP A 67 0.97 11.15 5.64
C ASP A 67 0.71 10.41 6.97
N SER A 68 1.50 10.72 7.99
CA SER A 68 1.36 10.13 9.34
C SER A 68 0.06 10.49 10.06
N ASN A 69 -0.69 11.48 9.56
CA ASN A 69 -2.01 11.86 10.08
C ASN A 69 -3.16 11.18 9.32
N GLY A 70 -2.86 10.39 8.28
CA GLY A 70 -3.88 9.84 7.38
C GLY A 70 -4.42 10.84 6.36
N THR A 71 -3.69 11.93 6.11
CA THR A 71 -4.03 12.87 5.04
C THR A 71 -3.53 12.33 3.72
N LEU A 72 -4.39 12.32 2.72
CA LEU A 72 -4.03 11.88 1.38
C LEU A 72 -3.12 12.92 0.71
N VAL A 73 -1.95 12.47 0.28
CA VAL A 73 -0.89 13.27 -0.35
C VAL A 73 -0.86 13.05 -1.87
N ALA A 74 -1.19 11.83 -2.33
CA ALA A 74 -1.30 11.47 -3.74
C ALA A 74 -2.29 10.32 -3.95
N GLU A 75 -3.03 10.35 -5.07
CA GLU A 75 -4.08 9.36 -5.42
C GLU A 75 -3.66 8.34 -6.48
N ASN A 76 -2.45 8.48 -7.04
CA ASN A 76 -1.95 7.58 -8.06
C ASN A 76 -0.48 7.20 -7.87
N GLU A 77 -0.08 6.11 -8.52
CA GLU A 77 1.27 5.55 -8.42
C GLU A 77 2.35 6.58 -8.81
N ASP A 78 2.18 7.29 -9.93
CA ASP A 78 3.21 8.18 -10.45
C ASP A 78 3.45 9.37 -9.51
N GLU A 79 2.39 10.01 -9.01
CA GLU A 79 2.48 11.10 -8.03
C GLU A 79 3.05 10.61 -6.69
N ALA A 80 2.61 9.45 -6.20
CA ALA A 80 3.11 8.88 -4.96
C ALA A 80 4.64 8.65 -5.05
N PHE A 81 5.11 8.00 -6.11
CA PHE A 81 6.55 7.74 -6.26
C PHE A 81 7.37 9.00 -6.56
N ALA A 82 6.79 10.01 -7.23
CA ALA A 82 7.45 11.31 -7.38
C ALA A 82 7.69 11.98 -6.02
N ARG A 83 6.67 12.00 -5.14
CA ARG A 83 6.80 12.53 -3.78
C ARG A 83 7.76 11.73 -2.91
N ILE A 84 7.70 10.41 -2.97
CA ILE A 84 8.64 9.51 -2.28
C ILE A 84 10.09 9.82 -2.68
N ALA A 85 10.34 10.18 -3.95
CA ALA A 85 11.67 10.53 -4.42
C ALA A 85 12.18 11.88 -3.89
N GLU A 86 11.29 12.80 -3.51
CA GLU A 86 11.63 14.08 -2.85
C GLU A 86 12.01 13.89 -1.38
N LEU A 87 11.53 12.82 -0.73
CA LEU A 87 11.76 12.50 0.69
C LEU A 87 13.07 11.74 0.95
N LYS A 88 14.05 11.87 0.04
CA LYS A 88 15.36 11.19 0.13
C LYS A 88 16.38 11.91 1.00
#